data_AF-A0A6G3X0U3-F1
#
_entry.id   AF-A0A6G3X0U3-F1
#
_cell.length_a   1.000
_cell.length_b   1.000
_cell.length_c   1.000
_cell.angle_alpha   90.00
_cell.angle_beta   90.00
_cell.angle_gamma   90.00
#
_symmetry.space_group_name_H-M   'P 1'
#
loop_
_entity.id
_entity.type
_entity.pdbx_description
1 polymer ?
#
loop_
_entity_poly.entity_id
_entity_poly.type
_entity_poly.pdbx_seq_one_letter_code
_entity_poly.pdbx_strand_id
1 'polypeptide(L)'
;MTSLHTTRVRRRRLGAVAAAAGLLATLLTATTAAATPDPGDAPAERGSVTKSEQAEARAAITGGDIPGVDEIVHSSNIKHLTNVPKGALKGTNTDLAFQGKYAYVGNYDGFVIYDISKPKKPKTVAQVL
;
A
#
# COMPACT_ATOMS: atom_id res chain seq x y z
N MET A 1 -71.40 -4.19 30.34
CA MET A 1 -70.17 -4.78 29.82
C MET A 1 -70.13 -4.60 28.32
N THR A 2 -69.14 -3.87 27.78
CA THR A 2 -68.69 -4.00 26.38
C THR A 2 -67.32 -3.32 26.26
N SER A 3 -66.33 -4.15 25.95
CA SER A 3 -64.93 -3.79 25.70
C SER A 3 -64.78 -3.23 24.28
N LEU A 4 -63.96 -2.20 24.09
CA LEU A 4 -63.43 -1.83 22.78
C LEU A 4 -61.91 -1.68 22.88
N HIS A 5 -61.23 -2.82 22.87
CA HIS A 5 -59.80 -2.88 22.62
C HIS A 5 -59.59 -2.90 21.10
N THR A 6 -59.33 -1.73 20.48
CA THR A 6 -59.04 -1.66 19.03
C THR A 6 -57.53 -1.49 18.80
N THR A 7 -56.95 -2.49 18.14
CA THR A 7 -55.52 -2.77 17.97
C THR A 7 -54.85 -1.82 16.98
N ARG A 8 -53.92 -0.96 17.44
CA ARG A 8 -53.04 -0.09 16.61
C ARG A 8 -51.92 -0.86 15.88
N VAL A 9 -52.24 -1.94 15.18
CA VAL A 9 -51.22 -2.80 14.53
C VAL A 9 -51.13 -2.56 13.02
N ARG A 10 -52.26 -2.21 12.37
CA ARG A 10 -52.34 -2.12 10.90
C ARG A 10 -51.51 -0.99 10.26
N ARG A 11 -51.37 0.16 10.94
CA ARG A 11 -50.66 1.33 10.38
C ARG A 11 -49.13 1.17 10.38
N ARG A 12 -48.56 0.37 11.30
CA ARG A 12 -47.10 0.12 11.35
C ARG A 12 -46.62 -0.79 10.23
N ARG A 13 -47.43 -1.77 9.81
CA ARG A 13 -47.04 -2.73 8.75
C ARG A 13 -46.98 -2.08 7.36
N LEU A 14 -47.87 -1.13 7.08
CA LEU A 14 -47.88 -0.38 5.81
C LEU A 14 -46.66 0.53 5.66
N GLY A 15 -46.22 1.20 6.74
CA GLY A 15 -45.00 2.02 6.72
C GLY A 15 -43.72 1.22 6.49
N ALA A 16 -43.64 0.01 7.06
CA ALA A 16 -42.48 -0.88 6.87
C ALA A 16 -42.37 -1.41 5.42
N VAL A 17 -43.50 -1.73 4.79
CA VAL A 17 -43.53 -2.20 3.39
C VAL A 17 -43.17 -1.06 2.42
N ALA A 18 -43.66 0.16 2.66
CA ALA A 18 -43.29 1.32 1.86
C ALA A 18 -41.79 1.66 1.97
N ALA A 19 -41.22 1.57 3.18
CA ALA A 19 -39.79 1.78 3.39
C ALA A 19 -38.93 0.70 2.71
N ALA A 20 -39.34 -0.57 2.79
CA ALA A 20 -38.62 -1.68 2.15
C ALA A 20 -38.68 -1.60 0.62
N ALA A 21 -39.84 -1.24 0.05
CA ALA A 21 -39.99 -1.04 -1.40
C ALA A 21 -39.17 0.16 -1.90
N GLY A 22 -39.13 1.26 -1.13
CA GLY A 22 -38.29 2.41 -1.43
C GLY A 22 -36.80 2.07 -1.41
N LEU A 23 -36.33 1.33 -0.39
CA LEU A 23 -34.95 0.89 -0.30
C LEU A 23 -34.57 -0.03 -1.47
N LEU A 24 -35.44 -0.98 -1.80
CA LEU A 24 -35.21 -1.91 -2.92
C LEU A 24 -35.13 -1.16 -4.27
N ALA A 25 -36.01 -0.17 -4.49
CA ALA A 25 -35.98 0.66 -5.69
C ALA A 25 -34.66 1.45 -5.80
N THR A 26 -34.12 1.98 -4.70
CA THR A 26 -32.83 2.70 -4.72
C THR A 26 -31.63 1.79 -4.98
N LEU A 27 -31.67 0.54 -4.53
CA LEU A 27 -30.65 -0.48 -4.83
C LEU A 27 -30.65 -0.90 -6.31
N LEU A 28 -31.82 -0.94 -6.96
CA LEU A 28 -31.98 -1.31 -8.37
C LEU A 28 -31.53 -0.23 -9.36
N THR A 29 -31.42 1.03 -8.92
CA THR A 29 -30.92 2.15 -9.75
C THR A 29 -29.47 2.51 -9.49
N ALA A 30 -28.82 1.91 -8.50
CA ALA A 30 -27.42 2.14 -8.21
C ALA A 30 -26.55 1.44 -9.28
N THR A 31 -26.04 2.22 -10.23
CA THR A 31 -24.98 1.73 -11.13
C THR A 31 -23.70 1.51 -10.33
N THR A 32 -22.97 0.44 -10.63
CA THR A 32 -21.65 0.17 -10.03
C THR A 32 -20.71 1.31 -10.40
N ALA A 33 -20.18 2.01 -9.39
CA ALA A 33 -19.06 2.91 -9.59
C ALA A 33 -17.83 2.07 -9.94
N ALA A 34 -17.57 1.89 -11.24
CA ALA A 34 -16.30 1.36 -11.70
C ALA A 34 -15.25 2.46 -11.49
N ALA A 35 -14.18 2.15 -10.77
CA ALA A 35 -13.02 3.03 -10.75
C ALA A 35 -12.50 3.16 -12.18
N THR A 36 -12.35 4.39 -12.68
CA THR A 36 -11.60 4.64 -13.91
C THR A 36 -10.17 4.21 -13.63
N PRO A 37 -9.60 3.22 -14.35
CA PRO A 37 -8.22 2.81 -14.14
C PRO A 37 -7.28 3.99 -14.34
N ASP A 38 -6.33 4.18 -13.43
CA ASP A 38 -5.22 5.10 -13.65
C ASP A 38 -4.50 4.66 -14.93
N PRO A 39 -4.02 5.57 -15.81
CA PRO A 39 -3.10 5.22 -16.91
C PRO A 39 -1.99 4.20 -16.55
N GLY A 40 -1.60 4.06 -15.28
CA GLY A 40 -0.66 3.05 -14.78
C GLY A 40 -1.23 1.67 -14.40
N ASP A 41 -2.55 1.49 -14.35
CA ASP A 41 -3.21 0.24 -13.91
C ASP A 41 -3.34 -0.81 -15.03
N ALA A 42 -3.10 -0.41 -16.29
CA ALA A 42 -3.02 -1.36 -17.39
C ALA A 42 -1.78 -2.25 -17.18
N PRO A 43 -1.85 -3.57 -17.44
CA PRO A 43 -0.66 -4.40 -17.48
C PRO A 43 0.32 -3.74 -18.44
N ALA A 44 1.48 -3.33 -17.95
CA ALA A 44 2.52 -2.79 -18.82
C ALA A 44 2.69 -3.78 -19.97
N GLU A 45 2.44 -3.34 -21.20
CA GLU A 45 2.86 -4.13 -22.34
C GLU A 45 4.35 -4.35 -22.13
N ARG A 46 4.76 -5.61 -21.93
CA ARG A 46 6.17 -5.99 -21.87
C ARG A 46 6.74 -5.76 -23.27
N GLY A 47 6.94 -4.50 -23.63
CA GLY A 47 7.74 -4.11 -24.76
C GLY A 47 9.10 -4.76 -24.56
N SER A 48 9.48 -5.64 -25.50
CA SER A 48 10.81 -6.18 -25.50
C SER A 48 11.79 -5.01 -25.63
N VAL A 49 12.76 -4.93 -24.73
CA VAL A 49 13.87 -3.97 -24.84
C VAL A 49 14.44 -4.07 -26.26
N THR A 50 14.39 -2.96 -26.99
CA THR A 50 14.89 -2.90 -28.36
C THR A 50 16.40 -3.11 -28.37
N LYS A 51 16.94 -3.53 -29.52
CA LYS A 51 18.40 -3.71 -29.67
C LYS A 51 19.17 -2.40 -29.42
N SER A 52 18.59 -1.26 -29.79
CA SER A 52 19.16 0.06 -29.55
C SER A 52 19.22 0.39 -28.06
N GLU A 53 18.13 0.20 -27.31
CA GLU A 53 18.11 0.43 -25.85
C GLU A 53 19.10 -0.49 -25.12
N GLN A 54 19.21 -1.75 -25.55
CA GLN A 54 20.19 -2.67 -24.96
C GLN A 54 21.64 -2.25 -25.29
N ALA A 55 21.91 -1.73 -26.50
CA ALA A 55 23.22 -1.23 -26.88
C ALA A 55 23.59 0.04 -26.08
N GLU A 56 22.64 0.94 -25.87
CA GLU A 56 22.81 2.15 -25.06
C GLU A 56 23.10 1.80 -23.59
N ALA A 57 22.32 0.88 -23.00
CA ALA A 57 22.58 0.40 -21.65
C ALA A 57 23.98 -0.24 -21.52
N ARG A 58 24.42 -1.04 -22.52
CA ARG A 58 25.78 -1.62 -22.53
C ARG A 58 26.86 -0.54 -22.63
N ALA A 59 26.65 0.50 -23.43
CA ALA A 59 27.57 1.62 -23.55
C ALA A 59 27.68 2.39 -22.23
N ALA A 60 26.55 2.67 -21.57
CA ALA A 60 26.50 3.34 -20.28
C ALA A 60 27.15 2.51 -19.15
N ILE A 61 26.97 1.18 -19.14
CA ILE A 61 27.70 0.27 -18.24
C ILE A 61 29.21 0.33 -18.52
N THR A 62 29.62 0.29 -19.79
CA THR A 62 31.04 0.36 -20.18
C THR A 62 31.67 1.72 -19.83
N GLY A 63 30.88 2.79 -19.93
CA GLY A 63 31.25 4.16 -19.57
C GLY A 63 31.30 4.43 -18.07
N GLY A 64 30.76 3.53 -17.24
CA GLY A 64 30.68 3.69 -15.79
C GLY A 64 29.53 4.60 -15.31
N ASP A 65 28.60 4.97 -16.19
CA ASP A 65 27.42 5.76 -15.84
C ASP A 65 26.39 4.93 -15.06
N ILE A 66 26.35 3.62 -15.34
CA ILE A 66 25.53 2.65 -14.63
C ILE A 66 26.44 1.85 -13.69
N PRO A 67 26.17 1.87 -12.37
CA PRO A 67 26.92 1.06 -11.41
C PRO A 67 26.87 -0.43 -11.75
N GLY A 68 27.97 -1.13 -11.50
CA GLY A 68 28.01 -2.59 -11.60
C GLY A 68 27.07 -3.28 -10.62
N VAL A 69 26.87 -4.58 -10.82
CA VAL A 69 26.15 -5.41 -9.84
C VAL A 69 26.88 -5.33 -8.50
N ASP A 70 26.12 -5.04 -7.44
CA ASP A 70 26.62 -4.84 -6.07
C ASP A 70 27.55 -3.63 -5.87
N GLU A 71 27.72 -2.77 -6.87
CA GLU A 71 28.46 -1.53 -6.72
C GLU A 71 27.63 -0.50 -5.93
N ILE A 72 28.19 0.00 -4.84
CA ILE A 72 27.55 1.03 -4.02
C ILE A 72 28.02 2.39 -4.49
N VAL A 73 27.16 3.10 -5.21
CA VAL A 73 27.38 4.49 -5.61
C VAL A 73 26.53 5.41 -4.75
N HIS A 74 27.10 6.54 -4.34
CA HIS A 74 26.42 7.56 -3.55
C HIS A 74 27.00 8.94 -3.86
N SER A 75 26.26 10.00 -3.56
CA SER A 75 26.78 11.37 -3.64
C SER A 75 27.90 11.60 -2.62
N SER A 76 28.71 12.64 -2.80
CA SER A 76 29.87 12.94 -1.95
C SER A 76 29.53 13.20 -0.47
N ASN A 77 28.29 13.60 -0.18
CA ASN A 77 27.78 13.88 1.16
C ASN A 77 27.09 12.68 1.83
N ILE A 78 27.02 11.53 1.16
CA ILE A 78 26.45 10.31 1.71
C ILE A 78 27.58 9.30 1.93
N LYS A 79 27.42 8.42 2.93
CA LYS A 79 28.33 7.32 3.19
C LYS A 79 27.55 6.09 3.58
N HIS A 80 27.74 5.00 2.83
CA HIS A 80 27.20 3.71 3.24
C HIS A 80 27.92 3.23 4.51
N LEU A 81 27.17 2.91 5.56
CA LEU A 81 27.73 2.43 6.84
C LEU A 81 27.55 0.92 7.04
N THR A 82 26.36 0.39 6.75
CA THR A 82 26.03 -1.02 6.90
C THR A 82 24.69 -1.34 6.22
N ASN A 83 24.47 -2.61 5.87
CA ASN A 83 23.19 -3.16 5.44
C ASN A 83 22.64 -4.09 6.53
N VAL A 84 21.37 -3.92 6.90
CA VAL A 84 20.67 -4.82 7.83
C VAL A 84 19.64 -5.62 7.03
N PRO A 85 19.81 -6.94 6.86
CA PRO A 85 18.87 -7.76 6.10
C PRO A 85 17.45 -7.73 6.69
N LYS A 86 16.43 -7.85 5.82
CA LYS A 86 15.04 -7.94 6.25
C LYS A 86 14.80 -9.20 7.10
N GLY A 87 14.00 -9.04 8.16
CA GLY A 87 13.55 -10.11 9.03
C GLY A 87 12.34 -10.86 8.47
N ALA A 88 11.29 -11.00 9.29
CA ALA A 88 10.12 -11.79 8.95
C ALA A 88 9.12 -11.05 8.03
N LEU A 89 9.11 -9.70 7.99
CA LEU A 89 8.31 -8.96 7.01
C LEU A 89 8.92 -9.13 5.62
N LYS A 90 8.14 -9.66 4.67
CA LYS A 90 8.61 -9.97 3.31
C LYS A 90 8.16 -8.95 2.28
N GLY A 91 7.15 -8.16 2.61
CA GLY A 91 6.63 -7.07 1.81
C GLY A 91 7.67 -6.00 1.48
N THR A 92 7.24 -5.07 0.63
CA THR A 92 8.03 -3.91 0.23
C THR A 92 8.06 -2.90 1.37
N ASN A 93 9.23 -2.33 1.64
CA ASN A 93 9.36 -1.23 2.60
C ASN A 93 8.79 0.04 1.97
N THR A 94 8.05 0.82 2.74
CA THR A 94 7.23 1.93 2.22
C THR A 94 7.78 3.29 2.62
N ASP A 95 8.17 3.43 3.89
CA ASP A 95 8.45 4.70 4.52
C ASP A 95 9.34 4.55 5.75
N LEU A 96 9.79 5.70 6.26
CA LEU A 96 10.75 5.83 7.34
C LEU A 96 10.38 7.03 8.23
N ALA A 97 10.33 6.80 9.55
CA ALA A 97 10.22 7.84 10.55
C ALA A 97 11.31 7.70 11.60
N PHE A 98 11.64 8.79 12.30
CA PHE A 98 12.72 8.82 13.29
C PHE A 98 12.27 9.49 14.58
N GLN A 99 12.65 8.92 15.72
CA GLN A 99 12.45 9.53 17.03
C GLN A 99 13.63 9.22 17.94
N GLY A 100 14.41 10.26 18.29
CA GLY A 100 15.61 10.10 19.10
C GLY A 100 16.60 9.13 18.45
N LYS A 101 16.85 8.00 19.12
CA LYS A 101 17.76 6.95 18.66
C LYS A 101 17.06 5.80 17.91
N TYR A 102 15.80 5.98 17.52
CA TYR A 102 15.03 4.94 16.85
C TYR A 102 14.65 5.35 15.42
N ALA A 103 14.71 4.37 14.52
CA ALA A 103 14.13 4.44 13.19
C ALA A 103 12.96 3.46 13.11
N TYR A 104 11.82 3.94 12.60
CA TYR A 104 10.62 3.16 12.34
C TYR A 104 10.55 2.96 10.83
N VAL A 105 10.66 1.72 10.37
CA VAL A 105 10.65 1.35 8.95
C VAL A 105 9.32 0.69 8.65
N GLY A 106 8.47 1.36 7.89
CA GLY A 106 7.21 0.81 7.45
C GLY A 106 7.39 -0.23 6.34
N ASN A 107 6.48 -1.18 6.32
CA ASN A 107 6.38 -2.25 5.36
C ASN A 107 4.89 -2.52 5.09
N TYR A 108 4.51 -2.97 3.89
CA TYR A 108 3.11 -3.30 3.64
C TYR A 108 2.56 -4.44 4.52
N ASP A 109 3.43 -5.24 5.14
CA ASP A 109 3.07 -6.28 6.10
C ASP A 109 3.14 -5.82 7.57
N GLY A 110 3.46 -4.54 7.86
CA GLY A 110 3.62 -4.03 9.24
C GLY A 110 4.77 -3.02 9.37
N PHE A 111 5.54 -3.07 10.47
CA PHE A 111 6.73 -2.20 10.59
C PHE A 111 7.82 -2.79 11.50
N VAL A 112 9.05 -2.29 11.33
CA VAL A 112 10.22 -2.66 12.13
C VAL A 112 10.76 -1.44 12.85
N ILE A 113 11.09 -1.59 14.13
CA ILE A 113 11.78 -0.56 14.92
C ILE A 113 13.25 -0.95 15.05
N TYR A 114 14.15 -0.05 14.66
CA TYR A 114 15.59 -0.18 14.83
C TYR A 114 16.12 0.80 15.87
N ASP A 115 16.94 0.33 16.82
CA ASP A 115 17.83 1.19 17.61
C ASP A 115 19.06 1.54 16.74
N ILE A 116 19.18 2.82 16.39
CA ILE A 116 20.23 3.39 15.55
C ILE A 116 21.28 4.17 16.38
N SER A 117 21.32 4.02 17.70
CA SER A 117 22.32 4.67 18.57
C SER A 117 23.77 4.30 18.22
N LYS A 118 23.98 3.17 17.56
CA LYS A 118 25.26 2.77 16.94
C LYS A 118 25.06 2.67 15.43
N PRO A 119 25.29 3.74 14.64
CA PRO A 119 24.95 3.78 13.21
C PRO A 119 25.59 2.68 12.35
N LYS A 120 26.78 2.21 12.72
CA LYS A 120 27.47 1.10 12.03
C LYS A 120 26.97 -0.29 12.45
N LYS A 121 26.17 -0.38 13.52
CA LYS A 121 25.61 -1.63 14.08
C LYS A 121 24.20 -1.41 14.62
N PRO A 122 23.21 -1.02 13.79
CA PRO A 122 21.81 -0.91 14.22
C PRO A 122 21.30 -2.24 14.76
N LYS A 123 20.32 -2.20 15.66
CA LYS A 123 19.70 -3.40 16.22
C LYS A 123 18.20 -3.36 16.04
N THR A 124 17.60 -4.45 15.59
CA THR A 124 16.15 -4.60 15.60
C THR A 124 15.66 -4.66 17.06
N VAL A 125 14.72 -3.79 17.40
CA VAL A 125 14.09 -3.72 18.72
C VAL A 125 12.79 -4.51 18.72
N ALA A 126 11.97 -4.29 17.69
CA ALA A 126 10.68 -4.93 17.53
C ALA A 126 10.31 -5.04 16.06
N GLN A 127 9.45 -6.01 15.76
CA GLN A 127 8.77 -6.16 14.48
C GLN A 127 7.29 -6.37 14.79
N VAL A 128 6.43 -5.58 14.17
CA VAL A 128 4.98 -5.57 14.40
C VAL A 128 4.28 -5.87 13.08
N LEU A 129 3.28 -6.74 13.13
CA LEU A 129 2.43 -7.21 12.03
C LEU A 129 1.00 -6.71 12.26
#